data_AF-A0A0H5R498-F1
#
_entry.id   AF-A0A0H5R498-F1
#
_cell.length_a   1.000
_cell.length_b   1.000
_cell.length_c   1.000
_cell.angle_alpha   90.00
_cell.angle_beta   90.00
_cell.angle_gamma   90.00
#
_symmetry.space_group_name_H-M   'P 1'
#
loop_
_entity.id
_entity.type
_entity.pdbx_description
1 polymer ?
#
loop_
_entity_poly.entity_id
_entity_poly.type
_entity_poly.pdbx_seq_one_letter_code
_entity_poly.pdbx_strand_id
1 'polypeptide(L)'
;DSSGVQPSSALKTVVQPPDKKWLKLNLGDFGQHCFQIQRGESSAISSESLEKAFGDSYALGIEACDKIAKQDDGMNVLSSKTAKTLITDFMWSVHENEFEVGGVTRYTAWLFFNQTKDSLPIFWGRSKGEGSRRDQTNEYSLDQDQSPEMAL
;
A
#
# COMPACT_ATOMS: atom_id res chain seq x y z
N ASP A 1 10.73 -29.75 -55.43
CA ASP A 1 10.63 -29.46 -53.99
C ASP A 1 11.53 -28.32 -53.60
N SER A 2 10.95 -27.20 -53.21
CA SER A 2 11.62 -26.21 -52.36
C SER A 2 10.55 -25.53 -51.53
N SER A 3 10.33 -26.10 -50.35
CA SER A 3 9.38 -25.62 -49.35
C SER A 3 9.97 -24.38 -48.69
N GLY A 4 9.54 -23.21 -49.15
CA GLY A 4 9.85 -21.93 -48.52
C GLY A 4 9.04 -21.79 -47.24
N VAL A 5 9.65 -22.18 -46.12
CA VAL A 5 9.13 -21.96 -44.77
C VAL A 5 8.93 -20.44 -44.57
N GLN A 6 7.68 -20.02 -44.41
CA GLN A 6 7.35 -18.66 -44.01
C GLN A 6 7.87 -18.38 -42.58
N PRO A 7 8.51 -17.24 -42.31
CA PRO A 7 8.85 -16.87 -40.95
C PRO A 7 7.55 -16.51 -40.22
N SER A 8 7.31 -17.22 -39.12
CA SER A 8 6.23 -16.94 -38.17
C SER A 8 6.36 -15.51 -37.67
N SER A 9 5.38 -14.66 -38.00
CA SER A 9 5.27 -13.31 -37.48
C SER A 9 5.12 -13.37 -35.97
N ALA A 10 6.22 -13.12 -35.25
CA ALA A 10 6.18 -12.76 -33.85
C ALA A 10 5.28 -11.53 -33.71
N LEU A 11 4.04 -11.76 -33.27
CA LEU A 11 3.16 -10.73 -32.76
C LEU A 11 3.90 -10.10 -31.57
N LYS A 12 4.63 -9.00 -31.83
CA LYS A 12 4.91 -8.00 -30.82
C LYS A 12 3.53 -7.50 -30.38
N THR A 13 2.99 -8.08 -29.33
CA THR A 13 1.83 -7.56 -28.63
C THR A 13 2.21 -6.14 -28.22
N VAL A 14 1.74 -5.17 -28.98
CA VAL A 14 1.81 -3.76 -28.59
C VAL A 14 0.87 -3.66 -27.40
N VAL A 15 1.42 -3.78 -26.20
CA VAL A 15 0.71 -3.48 -24.96
C VAL A 15 0.31 -2.01 -25.07
N GLN A 16 -0.94 -1.75 -25.44
CA GLN A 16 -1.44 -0.39 -25.53
C GLN A 16 -1.34 0.26 -24.15
N PRO A 17 -1.02 1.55 -24.04
CA PRO A 17 -1.05 2.22 -22.74
C PRO A 17 -2.46 2.11 -22.14
N PRO A 18 -2.59 1.98 -20.81
CA PRO A 18 -3.88 1.82 -20.17
C PRO A 18 -4.76 3.04 -20.45
N ASP A 19 -6.03 2.80 -20.78
CA ASP A 19 -6.96 3.90 -20.93
C ASP A 19 -7.24 4.59 -19.57
N LYS A 20 -7.70 5.84 -19.62
CA LYS A 20 -7.96 6.64 -18.41
C LYS A 20 -9.00 6.01 -17.48
N LYS A 21 -9.92 5.21 -18.02
CA LYS A 21 -10.98 4.55 -17.23
C LYS A 21 -10.39 3.39 -16.44
N TRP A 22 -9.55 2.57 -17.08
CA TRP A 22 -8.81 1.48 -16.44
C TRP A 22 -7.95 2.00 -15.29
N LEU A 23 -7.18 3.07 -15.52
CA LEU A 23 -6.34 3.70 -14.51
C LEU A 23 -7.16 4.16 -13.29
N LYS A 24 -8.28 4.85 -13.54
CA LYS A 24 -9.13 5.37 -12.46
C LYS A 24 -9.78 4.26 -11.64
N LEU A 25 -10.26 3.21 -12.29
CA LEU A 25 -10.88 2.06 -11.61
C LEU A 25 -9.86 1.33 -10.74
N ASN A 26 -8.74 0.90 -11.32
CA ASN A 26 -7.74 0.11 -10.59
C ASN A 26 -7.05 0.91 -9.48
N LEU A 27 -6.82 2.21 -9.66
CA LEU A 27 -6.29 3.05 -8.59
C LEU A 27 -7.30 3.21 -7.44
N GLY A 28 -8.60 3.28 -7.75
CA GLY A 28 -9.67 3.30 -6.74
C GLY A 28 -9.70 2.00 -5.93
N ASP A 29 -9.69 0.86 -6.61
CA ASP A 29 -9.69 -0.46 -5.98
C ASP A 29 -8.41 -0.70 -5.15
N PHE A 30 -7.26 -0.29 -5.67
CA PHE A 30 -5.99 -0.30 -4.93
C PHE A 30 -6.08 0.51 -3.63
N GLY A 31 -6.62 1.74 -3.68
CA GLY A 31 -6.82 2.58 -2.51
C GLY A 31 -7.77 1.95 -1.49
N GLN A 32 -8.86 1.33 -1.96
CA GLN A 32 -9.80 0.59 -1.11
C GLN A 32 -9.13 -0.59 -0.40
N HIS A 33 -8.27 -1.35 -1.09
CA HIS A 33 -7.51 -2.42 -0.47
C HIS A 33 -6.47 -1.91 0.53
N CYS A 34 -5.78 -0.81 0.26
CA CYS A 34 -4.87 -0.18 1.22
C CYS A 34 -5.62 0.18 2.52
N PHE A 35 -6.81 0.76 2.41
CA PHE A 35 -7.66 1.10 3.56
C PHE A 35 -8.09 -0.13 4.37
N GLN A 36 -8.48 -1.22 3.70
CA GLN A 36 -8.83 -2.48 4.38
C GLN A 36 -7.62 -3.08 5.11
N ILE A 37 -6.42 -3.03 4.51
CA ILE A 37 -5.17 -3.48 5.14
C ILE A 37 -4.88 -2.64 6.39
N GLN A 38 -4.95 -1.30 6.27
CA GLN A 38 -4.74 -0.36 7.38
C GLN A 38 -5.66 -0.64 8.59
N ARG A 39 -6.91 -1.07 8.33
CA ARG A 39 -7.87 -1.42 9.37
C ARG A 39 -7.70 -2.84 9.93
N GLY A 40 -6.92 -3.69 9.28
CA GLY A 40 -6.81 -5.12 9.60
C GLY A 40 -8.03 -5.93 9.16
N GLU A 41 -8.76 -5.44 8.15
CA GLU A 41 -9.97 -6.06 7.58
C GLU A 41 -9.68 -6.92 6.34
N SER A 42 -8.42 -6.96 5.89
CA SER A 42 -7.97 -7.75 4.74
C SER A 42 -7.21 -8.99 5.19
N SER A 43 -7.47 -10.13 4.55
CA SER A 43 -6.67 -11.35 4.78
C SER A 43 -5.26 -11.17 4.24
N ALA A 44 -4.27 -11.47 5.10
CA ALA A 44 -2.86 -11.37 4.76
C ALA A 44 -2.50 -12.24 3.57
N ILE A 45 -1.72 -11.66 2.65
CA ILE A 45 -1.04 -12.39 1.58
C ILE A 45 0.41 -12.55 2.01
N SER A 46 0.90 -13.80 2.03
CA SER A 46 2.27 -14.09 2.39
C SER A 46 3.25 -13.54 1.35
N SER A 47 4.49 -13.23 1.75
CA SER A 47 5.53 -12.80 0.81
C SER A 47 5.78 -13.84 -0.29
N GLU A 48 5.75 -15.13 0.04
CA GLU A 48 5.88 -16.22 -0.93
C GLU A 48 4.76 -16.19 -1.98
N SER A 49 3.51 -15.94 -1.56
CA SER A 49 2.38 -15.80 -2.48
C SER A 49 2.52 -14.56 -3.38
N LEU A 50 3.06 -13.45 -2.85
CA LEU A 50 3.33 -12.26 -3.65
C LEU A 50 4.43 -12.51 -4.68
N GLU A 51 5.55 -13.11 -4.27
CA GLU A 51 6.66 -13.49 -5.16
C GLU A 51 6.18 -14.41 -6.28
N LYS A 52 5.39 -15.42 -5.95
CA LYS A 52 4.80 -16.34 -6.93
C LYS A 52 3.87 -15.64 -7.91
N ALA A 53 3.01 -14.73 -7.44
CA ALA A 53 2.02 -14.06 -8.28
C ALA A 53 2.64 -13.01 -9.22
N PHE A 54 3.65 -12.28 -8.74
CA PHE A 54 4.35 -11.29 -9.56
C PHE A 54 5.46 -11.89 -10.42
N GLY A 55 6.01 -13.04 -10.03
CA GLY A 55 7.10 -13.70 -10.74
C GLY A 55 8.29 -12.76 -10.93
N ASP A 56 8.79 -12.69 -12.16
CA ASP A 56 9.91 -11.83 -12.55
C ASP A 56 9.66 -10.34 -12.27
N SER A 57 8.39 -9.92 -12.22
CA SER A 57 8.00 -8.52 -11.96
C SER A 57 8.02 -8.16 -10.46
N TYR A 58 8.25 -9.12 -9.55
CA TYR A 58 8.28 -8.84 -8.11
C TYR A 58 9.34 -7.80 -7.74
N ALA A 59 10.53 -7.90 -8.35
CA ALA A 59 11.63 -6.95 -8.14
C ALA A 59 11.27 -5.52 -8.60
N LEU A 60 10.54 -5.40 -9.72
CA LEU A 60 10.06 -4.10 -10.23
C LEU A 60 9.06 -3.47 -9.25
N GLY A 61 8.21 -4.29 -8.64
CA GLY A 61 7.26 -3.83 -7.63
C GLY A 61 7.96 -3.33 -6.36
N ILE A 62 9.00 -4.03 -5.88
CA ILE A 62 9.85 -3.56 -4.77
C ILE A 62 10.49 -2.21 -5.12
N GLU A 63 11.07 -2.09 -6.32
CA GLU A 63 11.70 -0.84 -6.76
C GLU A 63 10.70 0.33 -6.81
N ALA A 64 9.47 0.08 -7.26
CA ALA A 64 8.40 1.08 -7.24
C ALA A 64 8.04 1.51 -5.81
N CYS A 65 7.92 0.55 -4.88
CA CYS A 65 7.66 0.82 -3.47
C CYS A 65 8.75 1.70 -2.84
N ASP A 66 10.02 1.37 -3.11
CA ASP A 66 11.18 2.13 -2.64
C ASP A 66 11.18 3.57 -3.14
N LYS A 67 10.85 3.77 -4.43
CA LYS A 67 10.78 5.12 -5.02
C LYS A 67 9.68 5.95 -4.36
N ILE A 68 8.52 5.34 -4.08
CA ILE A 68 7.40 6.02 -3.43
C ILE A 68 7.79 6.39 -1.98
N ALA A 69 8.35 5.44 -1.23
CA ALA A 69 8.75 5.64 0.16
C ALA A 69 9.81 6.74 0.34
N LYS A 70 10.67 6.97 -0.67
CA LYS A 70 11.69 8.03 -0.63
C LYS A 70 11.16 9.42 -0.97
N GLN A 71 9.99 9.52 -1.60
CA GLN A 71 9.47 10.78 -2.15
C GLN A 71 8.30 11.36 -1.37
N ASP A 72 7.62 10.54 -0.56
CA ASP A 72 6.43 10.94 0.18
C ASP A 72 6.69 10.89 1.69
N ASP A 73 6.16 11.85 2.43
CA ASP A 73 6.20 11.85 3.90
C ASP A 73 5.12 10.94 4.51
N GLY A 74 4.31 10.29 3.67
CA GLY A 74 3.22 9.41 4.06
C GLY A 74 1.88 10.13 4.20
N MET A 75 1.80 11.47 4.12
CA MET A 75 0.53 12.19 4.28
C MET A 75 -0.34 12.12 3.02
N ASN A 76 0.27 12.06 1.83
CA ASN A 76 -0.43 12.28 0.57
C ASN A 76 -0.05 11.29 -0.54
N VAL A 77 0.39 10.09 -0.17
CA VAL A 77 0.81 9.02 -1.10
C VAL A 77 -0.19 8.82 -2.24
N LEU A 78 -1.47 8.60 -1.92
CA LEU A 78 -2.52 8.39 -2.94
C LEU A 78 -3.00 9.67 -3.62
N SER A 79 -2.47 10.83 -3.25
CA SER A 79 -2.74 12.13 -3.89
C SER A 79 -1.61 12.53 -4.82
N SER A 80 -0.37 12.11 -4.53
CA SER A 80 0.84 12.38 -5.30
C SER A 80 0.76 11.86 -6.74
N LYS A 81 1.03 12.73 -7.72
CA LYS A 81 1.05 12.36 -9.14
C LYS A 81 2.10 11.29 -9.41
N THR A 82 3.29 11.41 -8.82
CA THR A 82 4.39 10.47 -9.03
C THR A 82 4.08 9.10 -8.45
N ALA A 83 3.55 9.04 -7.23
CA ALA A 83 3.18 7.77 -6.60
C ALA A 83 2.06 7.08 -7.40
N LYS A 84 1.03 7.83 -7.82
CA LYS A 84 -0.03 7.30 -8.70
C LYS A 84 0.54 6.69 -9.97
N THR A 85 1.43 7.40 -10.67
CA THR A 85 2.07 6.90 -11.88
C THR A 85 2.85 5.62 -11.62
N LEU A 86 3.71 5.58 -10.60
CA LEU A 86 4.49 4.37 -10.27
C LEU A 86 3.58 3.17 -9.95
N ILE A 87 2.54 3.40 -9.16
CA ILE A 87 1.57 2.37 -8.78
C ILE A 87 0.81 1.85 -10.01
N THR A 88 0.30 2.75 -10.86
CA THR A 88 -0.47 2.35 -12.04
C THR A 88 0.38 1.72 -13.12
N ASP A 89 1.61 2.21 -13.33
CA ASP A 89 2.55 1.63 -14.29
C ASP A 89 2.95 0.22 -13.86
N PHE A 90 3.17 0.00 -12.56
CA PHE A 90 3.43 -1.33 -12.04
C PHE A 90 2.21 -2.25 -12.23
N MET A 91 1.01 -1.84 -11.80
CA MET A 91 -0.21 -2.65 -12.01
C MET A 91 -0.44 -2.96 -13.49
N TRP A 92 -0.16 -2.02 -14.38
CA TRP A 92 -0.25 -2.24 -15.82
C TRP A 92 0.80 -3.22 -16.32
N SER A 93 2.04 -3.17 -15.82
CA SER A 93 3.09 -4.09 -16.24
C SER A 93 2.80 -5.56 -15.91
N VAL A 94 1.93 -5.81 -14.93
CA VAL A 94 1.58 -7.16 -14.45
C VAL A 94 0.11 -7.51 -14.66
N HIS A 95 -0.65 -6.71 -15.43
CA HIS A 95 -2.09 -6.88 -15.56
C HIS A 95 -2.51 -8.21 -16.23
N GLU A 96 -1.61 -8.82 -16.99
CA GLU A 96 -1.81 -10.12 -17.64
C GLU A 96 -1.42 -11.30 -16.73
N ASN A 97 -0.83 -11.05 -15.56
CA ASN A 97 -0.47 -12.12 -14.62
C ASN A 97 -1.73 -12.77 -14.03
N GLU A 98 -1.62 -14.07 -13.78
CA GLU A 98 -2.66 -14.83 -13.07
C GLU A 98 -2.58 -14.56 -11.57
N PHE A 99 -3.46 -13.70 -11.08
CA PHE A 99 -3.66 -13.49 -9.66
C PHE A 99 -4.77 -14.39 -9.13
N GLU A 100 -4.61 -14.90 -7.91
CA GLU A 100 -5.73 -15.52 -7.19
C GLU A 100 -6.81 -14.47 -6.83
N VAL A 101 -7.76 -14.86 -5.98
CA VAL A 101 -8.89 -14.01 -5.56
C VAL A 101 -8.46 -12.59 -5.16
N GLY A 102 -9.08 -11.60 -5.81
CA GLY A 102 -8.87 -10.18 -5.56
C GLY A 102 -7.98 -9.46 -6.59
N GLY A 103 -7.38 -10.18 -7.53
CA GLY A 103 -6.75 -9.58 -8.70
C GLY A 103 -5.51 -8.71 -8.43
N VAL A 104 -5.06 -8.01 -9.47
CA VAL A 104 -3.83 -7.21 -9.46
C VAL A 104 -3.80 -6.11 -8.39
N THR A 105 -4.95 -5.48 -8.11
CA THR A 105 -5.04 -4.35 -7.18
C THR A 105 -4.84 -4.79 -5.73
N ARG A 106 -5.43 -5.93 -5.33
CA ARG A 106 -5.24 -6.51 -3.99
C ARG A 106 -3.80 -6.95 -3.77
N TYR A 107 -3.23 -7.66 -4.74
CA TYR A 107 -1.84 -8.13 -4.65
C TYR A 107 -0.86 -6.95 -4.62
N THR A 108 -1.11 -5.91 -5.42
CA THR A 108 -0.27 -4.70 -5.41
C THR A 108 -0.38 -3.95 -4.09
N ALA A 109 -1.57 -3.87 -3.49
CA ALA A 109 -1.75 -3.25 -2.18
C ALA A 109 -1.00 -4.00 -1.07
N TRP A 110 -1.00 -5.34 -1.08
CA TRP A 110 -0.25 -6.14 -0.11
C TRP A 110 1.27 -6.05 -0.31
N LEU A 111 1.74 -6.03 -1.57
CA LEU A 111 3.14 -5.74 -1.86
C LEU A 111 3.54 -4.37 -1.32
N PHE A 112 2.75 -3.35 -1.64
CA PHE A 112 3.00 -1.98 -1.21
C PHE A 112 3.03 -1.87 0.32
N PHE A 113 2.09 -2.51 1.02
CA PHE A 113 2.08 -2.57 2.47
C PHE A 113 3.35 -3.22 3.04
N ASN A 114 3.69 -4.43 2.58
CA ASN A 114 4.82 -5.17 3.12
C ASN A 114 6.14 -4.41 2.96
N GLN A 115 6.30 -3.69 1.84
CA GLN A 115 7.53 -2.95 1.53
C GLN A 115 7.59 -1.56 2.16
N THR A 116 6.44 -0.93 2.47
CA THR A 116 6.42 0.48 2.89
C THR A 116 5.83 0.73 4.27
N LYS A 117 5.35 -0.29 4.99
CA LYS A 117 4.77 -0.13 6.34
C LYS A 117 5.67 0.60 7.33
N ASP A 118 6.99 0.35 7.27
CA ASP A 118 7.95 0.92 8.21
C ASP A 118 8.46 2.30 7.76
N SER A 119 8.51 2.56 6.45
CA SER A 119 8.98 3.81 5.85
C SER A 119 7.88 4.86 5.66
N LEU A 120 6.63 4.42 5.53
CA LEU A 120 5.43 5.28 5.43
C LEU A 120 4.48 5.05 6.61
N PRO A 121 4.93 5.20 7.86
CA PRO A 121 4.11 4.89 9.04
C PRO A 121 2.90 5.81 9.20
N ILE A 122 2.90 7.01 8.59
CA ILE A 122 1.75 7.91 8.60
C ILE A 122 0.64 7.38 7.68
N PHE A 123 1.01 6.87 6.51
CA PHE A 123 0.07 6.32 5.54
C PHE A 123 -0.60 5.04 6.08
N TRP A 124 0.21 4.15 6.65
CA TRP A 124 -0.26 2.86 7.18
C TRP A 124 -0.72 2.91 8.62
N GLY A 125 -0.37 3.97 9.35
CA GLY A 125 -0.83 4.19 10.71
C GLY A 125 -2.35 4.30 10.69
N ARG A 126 -3.03 3.63 11.62
CA ARG A 126 -4.47 3.83 11.78
C ARG A 126 -4.71 5.33 11.97
N SER A 127 -5.56 5.92 11.13
CA SER A 127 -6.12 7.23 11.45
C SER A 127 -6.77 7.09 12.83
N LYS A 128 -6.12 7.65 13.86
CA LYS A 128 -6.76 7.85 15.15
C LYS A 128 -7.83 8.92 14.91
N GLY A 129 -8.98 8.50 14.40
CA GLY A 129 -10.20 9.28 14.52
C GLY A 129 -10.49 9.47 16.00
N GLU A 130 -10.17 10.66 16.49
CA GLU A 130 -10.95 11.43 17.47
C GLU A 130 -11.55 10.62 18.63
N GLY A 131 -10.70 10.16 19.55
CA GLY A 131 -11.16 9.41 20.70
C GLY A 131 -10.15 9.23 21.82
N SER A 132 -9.23 10.18 22.04
CA SER A 132 -8.64 10.39 23.38
C SER A 132 -7.78 11.65 23.37
N ARG A 133 -8.45 12.81 23.29
CA ARG A 133 -7.88 14.02 23.87
C ARG A 133 -8.30 14.02 25.34
N ARG A 134 -7.53 13.36 26.18
CA ARG A 134 -7.44 13.68 27.62
C ARG A 134 -5.97 13.84 27.97
N ASP A 135 -5.39 14.91 27.42
CA ASP A 135 -4.58 15.77 28.27
C ASP A 135 -5.54 16.46 29.23
N GLN A 136 -5.64 15.92 30.43
CA GLN A 136 -5.83 16.76 31.61
C GLN A 136 -4.74 16.34 32.58
N THR A 137 -3.62 17.04 32.45
CA THR A 137 -2.80 17.50 33.57
C THR A 137 -3.70 17.81 34.76
N ASN A 138 -3.69 16.96 35.77
CA ASN A 138 -3.93 17.38 37.14
C ASN A 138 -2.76 16.86 37.95
N GLU A 139 -1.71 17.67 37.95
CA GLU A 139 -0.73 17.73 39.02
C GLU A 139 -1.49 17.94 40.34
N TYR A 140 -1.75 16.86 41.07
CA TYR A 140 -1.99 16.98 42.50
C TYR A 140 -0.65 16.77 43.20
N SER A 141 0.16 17.82 43.21
CA SER A 141 1.13 18.05 44.26
C SER A 141 0.42 18.86 45.34
N LEU A 142 -0.04 18.20 46.40
CA LEU A 142 -0.41 18.84 47.66
C LEU A 142 0.28 18.05 48.78
N ASP A 143 1.58 18.30 48.92
CA ASP A 143 2.25 18.21 50.20
C ASP A 143 1.96 19.48 51.01
N GLN A 144 1.94 19.34 52.34
CA GLN A 144 1.60 20.26 53.44
C GLN A 144 0.25 19.90 54.08
N ASP A 145 0.14 19.60 55.38
CA ASP A 145 1.08 19.73 56.50
C ASP A 145 0.57 18.85 57.68
N GLN A 146 1.42 18.66 58.68
CA GLN A 146 1.32 17.72 59.80
C GLN A 146 0.18 17.98 60.82
N SER A 147 -0.20 16.89 61.51
CA SER A 147 -0.98 16.67 62.76
C SER A 147 -0.83 17.72 63.90
N PRO A 148 -1.58 17.69 65.06
CA PRO A 148 -2.40 16.60 65.62
C PRO A 148 -3.73 16.98 66.34
N GLU A 149 -4.38 15.96 66.90
CA GLU A 149 -5.33 15.89 68.04
C GLU A 149 -5.75 17.18 68.78
N MET A 150 -7.05 17.28 69.12
CA MET A 150 -7.46 17.21 70.54
C MET A 150 -8.97 16.93 70.69
N ALA A 151 -9.25 16.02 71.61
CA ALA A 151 -10.57 15.76 72.19
C ALA A 151 -11.04 16.93 73.06
N LEU A 152 -12.36 17.14 73.11
CA LEU A 152 -13.18 17.30 74.33
C LEU A 152 -14.66 17.28 73.95
#